data_AF-A0A7K5A326-F1
#
_entry.id   AF-A0A7K5A326-F1
#
_cell.length_a   1.000
_cell.length_b   1.000
_cell.length_c   1.000
_cell.angle_alpha   90.00
_cell.angle_beta   90.00
_cell.angle_gamma   90.00
#
_symmetry.space_group_name_H-M   'P 1'
#
loop_
_entity.id
_entity.type
_entity.pdbx_description
1 polymer ?
#
loop_
_entity_poly.entity_id
_entity_poly.type
_entity_poly.pdbx_seq_one_letter_code
_entity_poly.pdbx_strand_id
1 'polypeptide(L)'
;KYTTFSISYYWINSRGQNTSIYSRLENVVIPSGKENRTATISYDHRVLPLQASSSTGTYYCVVKWKDIQKMGKGVFVLARGTGYVETSHGWEILITFTVILAALSMTATALLLWKRK
;
A
#
# COMPACT_ATOMS: atom_id res chain seq x y z
N LYS A 1 10.89 12.02 -30.71
CA LYS A 1 11.45 10.84 -30.01
C LYS A 1 10.59 10.41 -28.81
N TYR A 2 10.13 11.34 -27.98
CA TYR A 2 9.42 11.03 -26.73
C TYR A 2 7.89 11.10 -26.81
N THR A 3 7.34 11.36 -28.01
CA THR A 3 5.90 11.53 -28.23
C THR A 3 5.13 10.22 -28.28
N THR A 4 5.76 9.12 -28.70
CA THR A 4 5.16 7.79 -28.72
C THR A 4 5.82 6.90 -27.67
N PHE A 5 5.03 6.33 -26.77
CA PHE A 5 5.50 5.44 -25.71
C PHE A 5 4.41 4.48 -25.25
N SER A 6 4.79 3.35 -24.67
CA SER A 6 3.86 2.49 -23.96
C SER A 6 3.98 2.64 -22.45
N ILE A 7 2.84 2.55 -21.78
CA ILE A 7 2.75 2.45 -20.32
C ILE A 7 2.24 1.05 -20.02
N SER A 8 2.98 0.31 -19.20
CA SER A 8 2.56 -1.02 -18.74
C SER A 8 2.57 -1.08 -17.22
N TYR A 9 1.50 -1.63 -16.66
CA TYR A 9 1.30 -1.87 -15.24
C TYR A 9 1.35 -3.37 -14.98
N TYR A 10 2.11 -3.76 -13.97
CA TYR A 10 2.23 -5.15 -13.54
C TYR A 10 2.52 -5.19 -12.05
N TRP A 11 2.41 -6.36 -11.44
CA TRP A 11 2.80 -6.55 -10.05
C TRP A 11 3.60 -7.83 -9.88
N ILE A 12 4.45 -7.84 -8.86
CA ILE A 12 5.30 -8.97 -8.52
C ILE A 12 4.88 -9.49 -7.15
N ASN A 13 4.55 -10.78 -7.07
CA ASN A 13 4.15 -11.43 -5.83
C ASN A 13 5.36 -11.83 -4.96
N SER A 14 5.11 -12.34 -3.75
CA SER A 14 6.18 -12.80 -2.85
C SER A 14 7.01 -13.96 -3.39
N ARG A 15 6.52 -14.67 -4.41
CA ARG A 15 7.24 -15.73 -5.13
C ARG A 15 8.05 -15.19 -6.33
N GLY A 16 8.06 -13.87 -6.54
CA GLY A 16 8.73 -13.25 -7.68
C GLY A 16 7.97 -13.38 -9.01
N GLN A 17 6.73 -13.89 -9.00
CA GLN A 17 5.96 -14.04 -10.23
C GLN A 17 5.42 -12.69 -10.68
N ASN A 18 5.69 -12.35 -11.93
CA ASN A 18 5.21 -11.13 -12.57
C ASN A 18 3.84 -11.36 -13.23
N THR A 19 2.85 -10.56 -12.85
CA THR A 19 1.51 -10.58 -13.44
C THR A 19 1.22 -9.25 -14.11
N SER A 20 0.98 -9.29 -15.43
CA SER A 20 0.55 -8.13 -16.21
C SER A 20 -0.86 -7.71 -15.79
N ILE A 21 -1.07 -6.40 -15.62
CA ILE A 21 -2.38 -5.83 -15.28
C ILE A 21 -2.99 -5.18 -16.52
N TYR A 22 -2.25 -4.24 -17.12
CA TYR A 22 -2.74 -3.42 -18.21
C TYR A 22 -1.57 -2.81 -18.97
N SER A 23 -1.73 -2.63 -20.27
CA SER A 23 -0.77 -1.92 -21.10
C SER A 23 -1.49 -1.08 -22.14
N ARG A 24 -0.99 0.13 -22.38
CA ARG A 24 -1.48 1.01 -23.45
C ARG A 24 -0.36 1.71 -24.18
N LEU A 25 -0.64 2.11 -25.41
CA LEU A 25 0.22 2.95 -26.23
C LEU A 25 -0.31 4.38 -26.20
N GLU A 26 0.58 5.33 -26.00
CA GLU A 26 0.31 6.75 -25.97
C GLU A 26 1.01 7.43 -27.14
N ASN A 27 0.34 8.43 -27.71
CA ASN A 27 0.90 9.34 -28.69
C ASN A 27 0.51 10.78 -28.34
N VAL A 28 1.50 11.60 -28.02
CA VAL A 28 1.29 12.99 -27.57
C VAL A 28 1.71 13.96 -28.67
N VAL A 29 0.82 14.90 -28.97
CA VAL A 29 1.11 16.02 -29.88
C VAL A 29 1.85 17.12 -29.11
N ILE A 30 2.98 17.58 -29.68
CA ILE A 30 3.73 18.72 -29.14
C ILE A 30 3.16 20.00 -29.77
N PRO A 31 2.64 20.95 -28.97
CA PRO A 31 2.20 22.24 -29.48
C PRO A 31 3.37 23.02 -30.09
N SER A 32 3.10 23.77 -31.16
CA SER A 32 4.12 24.61 -31.79
C SER A 32 4.72 25.61 -30.81
N GLY A 33 6.06 25.74 -30.79
CA GLY A 33 6.80 26.62 -29.88
C GLY A 33 7.06 26.03 -28.48
N LYS A 34 6.71 24.75 -28.26
CA LYS A 34 6.95 24.03 -27.00
C LYS A 34 7.91 22.84 -27.15
N GLU A 35 8.53 22.67 -28.31
CA GLU A 35 9.35 21.50 -28.68
C GLU A 35 10.54 21.27 -27.74
N ASN A 36 11.12 22.36 -27.22
CA ASN A 36 12.30 22.33 -26.35
C ASN A 36 11.96 22.53 -24.87
N ARG A 37 10.69 22.37 -24.48
CA ARG A 37 10.25 22.52 -23.09
C ARG A 37 9.90 21.17 -22.49
N THR A 38 10.19 21.02 -21.21
CA THR A 38 9.73 19.87 -20.42
C THR A 38 8.24 20.02 -20.11
N ALA A 39 7.49 18.93 -20.27
CA ALA A 39 6.10 18.84 -19.90
C ALA A 39 5.89 17.64 -18.95
N THR A 40 4.94 17.79 -18.04
CA THR A 40 4.50 16.72 -17.14
C THR A 40 3.04 16.42 -17.47
N ILE A 41 2.75 15.15 -17.79
CA ILE A 41 1.41 14.68 -18.12
C ILE A 41 1.08 13.54 -17.16
N SER A 42 -0.10 13.61 -16.55
CA SER A 42 -0.58 12.58 -15.63
C SER A 42 -1.35 11.51 -16.39
N TYR A 43 -1.12 10.26 -16.00
CA TYR A 43 -1.64 9.08 -16.66
C TYR A 43 -2.21 8.14 -15.62
N ASP A 44 -3.54 8.20 -15.45
CA ASP A 44 -4.22 7.39 -14.45
C ASP A 44 -4.62 6.03 -15.02
N HIS A 45 -4.58 5.02 -14.13
CA HIS A 45 -5.15 3.71 -14.40
C HIS A 45 -5.68 3.15 -13.08
N ARG A 46 -6.96 2.78 -13.06
CA ARG A 46 -7.57 2.11 -11.91
C ARG A 46 -7.40 0.61 -12.06
N VAL A 47 -6.65 0.02 -11.13
CA VAL A 47 -6.55 -1.42 -11.00
C VAL A 47 -7.75 -1.91 -10.18
N LEU A 48 -8.65 -2.67 -10.79
CA LEU A 48 -9.74 -3.36 -10.10
C LEU A 48 -9.29 -4.79 -9.77
N PRO A 49 -9.10 -5.16 -8.49
CA PRO A 49 -8.89 -6.55 -8.13
C PRO A 49 -10.25 -7.26 -8.09
N LEU A 50 -10.44 -8.29 -8.91
CA LEU A 50 -11.61 -9.20 -8.81
C LEU A 50 -11.34 -10.40 -7.86
N GLN A 51 -10.10 -10.57 -7.37
CA GLN A 51 -9.70 -11.70 -6.52
C GLN A 51 -8.79 -11.20 -5.37
N ALA A 52 -9.37 -11.00 -4.20
CA ALA A 52 -8.80 -10.20 -3.12
C ALA A 52 -7.56 -10.80 -2.41
N SER A 53 -7.27 -12.10 -2.54
CA SER A 53 -6.14 -12.74 -1.86
C SER A 53 -4.91 -12.93 -2.75
N SER A 54 -5.09 -13.12 -4.06
CA SER A 54 -3.99 -13.38 -4.99
C SER A 54 -3.19 -12.14 -5.36
N SER A 55 -3.73 -10.93 -5.14
CA SER A 55 -3.16 -9.67 -5.62
C SER A 55 -2.20 -8.98 -4.64
N THR A 56 -1.69 -9.69 -3.63
CA THR A 56 -0.69 -9.12 -2.71
C THR A 56 0.69 -9.09 -3.34
N GLY A 57 1.31 -7.92 -3.44
CA GLY A 57 2.66 -7.77 -3.95
C GLY A 57 3.05 -6.33 -4.24
N THR A 58 4.15 -6.13 -4.97
CA THR A 58 4.61 -4.80 -5.35
C THR A 58 4.17 -4.48 -6.77
N TYR A 59 3.42 -3.40 -6.90
CA TYR A 59 2.88 -2.90 -8.15
C TYR A 59 3.86 -1.92 -8.77
N TYR A 60 4.12 -2.08 -10.06
CA TYR A 60 5.04 -1.27 -10.83
C TYR A 60 4.33 -0.65 -12.03
N CYS A 61 4.82 0.52 -12.42
CA CYS A 61 4.55 1.13 -13.71
C CYS A 61 5.87 1.24 -14.47
N VAL A 62 5.87 0.80 -15.72
CA VAL A 62 7.00 0.95 -16.63
C VAL A 62 6.57 1.72 -17.86
N VAL A 63 7.37 2.71 -18.26
CA VAL A 63 7.19 3.49 -19.47
C VAL A 63 8.31 3.15 -20.45
N LYS A 64 7.94 2.79 -21.68
CA LYS A 64 8.87 2.42 -22.74
C LYS A 64 8.70 3.31 -23.96
N TRP A 65 9.77 3.99 -24.33
CA TRP A 65 9.97 4.62 -25.64
C TRP A 65 10.79 3.68 -26.52
N LYS A 66 11.04 4.06 -27.78
CA LYS A 66 11.82 3.26 -28.74
C LYS A 66 13.16 2.75 -28.19
N ASP A 67 13.92 3.62 -27.52
CA ASP A 67 15.28 3.31 -27.06
C ASP A 67 15.46 3.43 -25.53
N ILE A 68 14.43 3.84 -24.79
CA ILE A 68 14.53 4.17 -23.37
C ILE A 68 13.38 3.52 -22.62
N GLN A 69 13.71 2.91 -21.49
CA GLN A 69 12.74 2.37 -20.54
C GLN A 69 12.97 2.99 -19.17
N LYS A 70 11.89 3.37 -18.49
CA LYS A 70 11.93 3.87 -17.10
C LYS A 70 10.89 3.13 -16.27
N MET A 71 11.31 2.64 -15.12
CA MET A 71 10.46 1.93 -14.16
C MET A 71 10.24 2.83 -12.95
N GLY A 72 9.00 2.89 -12.45
CA GLY A 72 8.68 3.55 -11.20
C GLY A 72 9.25 2.81 -9.98
N LYS A 73 9.28 3.48 -8.83
CA LYS A 73 9.77 2.90 -7.56
C LYS A 73 8.94 1.69 -7.08
N GLY A 74 7.69 1.62 -7.54
CA GLY A 74 6.72 0.62 -7.15
C GLY A 74 6.01 0.96 -5.84
N VAL A 75 4.87 0.30 -5.60
CA VAL A 75 4.05 0.46 -4.39
C VAL A 75 3.66 -0.93 -3.91
N PHE A 76 3.98 -1.24 -2.65
CA PHE A 76 3.53 -2.50 -2.05
C PHE A 76 2.05 -2.40 -1.67
N VAL A 77 1.26 -3.39 -2.08
CA VAL A 77 -0.17 -3.49 -1.78
C VAL A 77 -0.42 -4.82 -1.08
N LEU A 78 -0.98 -4.73 0.13
CA LEU A 78 -1.44 -5.89 0.90
C LEU A 78 -2.93 -6.10 0.61
N ALA A 79 -3.24 -7.06 -0.24
CA ALA A 79 -4.61 -7.42 -0.59
C ALA A 79 -5.14 -8.47 0.41
N ARG A 80 -6.20 -8.13 1.14
CA ARG A 80 -6.86 -9.00 2.10
C ARG A 80 -8.32 -9.18 1.68
N GLY A 81 -8.81 -10.43 1.71
CA GLY A 81 -10.21 -10.74 1.42
C GLY A 81 -11.22 -10.03 2.34
N THR A 82 -10.81 -9.75 3.58
CA THR A 82 -11.64 -9.09 4.59
C THR A 82 -11.41 -7.57 4.66
N GLY A 83 -10.56 -7.01 3.79
CA GLY A 83 -10.16 -5.60 3.86
C GLY A 83 -9.14 -5.30 4.95
N TYR A 84 -8.86 -4.00 5.15
CA TYR A 84 -8.00 -3.52 6.24
C TYR A 84 -8.81 -3.45 7.53
N VAL A 85 -8.36 -4.16 8.57
CA VAL A 85 -8.89 -4.04 9.93
C VAL A 85 -7.82 -3.34 10.75
N GLU A 86 -8.13 -2.12 11.19
CA GLU A 86 -7.23 -1.36 12.05
C GLU A 86 -7.14 -2.03 13.42
N THR A 87 -5.94 -2.46 13.80
CA THR A 87 -5.69 -3.17 15.06
C THR A 87 -5.42 -2.15 16.19
N SER A 88 -6.36 -1.26 16.51
CA SER A 88 -6.22 -0.40 17.72
C SER A 88 -6.53 -1.15 19.02
N HIS A 89 -7.35 -2.20 18.93
CA HIS A 89 -7.90 -2.93 20.08
C HIS A 89 -6.84 -3.57 21.00
N GLY A 90 -5.63 -3.85 20.52
CA GLY A 90 -4.59 -4.49 21.34
C GLY A 90 -4.14 -3.62 22.52
N TRP A 91 -4.05 -2.31 22.33
CA TRP A 91 -3.59 -1.38 23.35
C TRP A 91 -4.65 -1.14 24.44
N GLU A 92 -5.91 -1.03 24.02
CA GLU A 92 -7.06 -0.89 24.92
C GLU A 92 -7.23 -2.11 25.84
N ILE A 93 -7.03 -3.32 25.30
CA ILE A 93 -7.08 -4.56 26.09
C ILE A 93 -5.98 -4.56 27.16
N LEU A 94 -4.74 -4.21 26.80
CA LEU A 94 -3.61 -4.19 27.74
C LEU A 94 -3.82 -3.16 28.86
N ILE A 95 -4.34 -1.98 28.54
CA ILE A 95 -4.68 -0.96 29.54
C ILE A 95 -5.76 -1.48 30.48
N THR A 96 -6.83 -2.05 29.92
CA THR A 96 -7.96 -2.57 30.71
C THR A 96 -7.49 -3.65 31.70
N PHE A 97 -6.69 -4.61 31.23
CA PHE A 97 -6.11 -5.63 32.11
C PHE A 97 -5.22 -5.03 33.19
N THR A 98 -4.40 -4.04 32.86
CA THR A 98 -3.48 -3.40 33.83
C THR A 98 -4.26 -2.65 34.91
N VAL A 99 -5.32 -1.94 34.55
CA VAL A 99 -6.20 -1.23 35.50
C VAL A 99 -6.89 -2.22 36.45
N ILE A 100 -7.43 -3.32 35.92
CA ILE A 100 -8.06 -4.37 36.72
C ILE A 100 -7.06 -4.98 37.70
N LEU A 101 -5.87 -5.35 37.22
CA LEU A 101 -4.82 -5.94 38.06
C LEU A 101 -4.34 -4.98 39.15
N ALA A 102 -4.19 -3.69 38.83
CA ALA A 102 -3.81 -2.66 39.80
C ALA A 102 -4.88 -2.51 40.90
N ALA A 103 -6.17 -2.43 40.51
CA ALA A 103 -7.28 -2.34 41.45
C ALA A 103 -7.35 -3.56 42.38
N LEU A 104 -7.17 -4.76 41.83
CA LEU A 104 -7.14 -6.02 42.59
C LEU A 104 -5.95 -6.08 43.56
N SER A 105 -4.77 -5.61 43.14
CA SER A 105 -3.58 -5.55 43.99
C SER A 105 -3.77 -4.60 45.18
N MET A 106 -4.33 -3.40 44.92
CA MET A 106 -4.63 -2.43 45.97
C MET A 106 -5.67 -2.95 46.96
N THR A 107 -6.76 -3.55 46.47
CA THR A 107 -7.81 -4.11 47.33
C THR A 107 -7.31 -5.29 48.15
N ALA A 108 -6.55 -6.22 47.57
CA ALA A 108 -5.94 -7.32 48.31
C ALA A 108 -5.00 -6.81 49.42
N THR A 109 -4.17 -5.81 49.11
CA THR A 109 -3.25 -5.20 50.07
C THR A 109 -4.00 -4.51 51.21
N ALA A 110 -5.07 -3.76 50.91
CA ALA A 110 -5.91 -3.11 51.91
C ALA A 110 -6.61 -4.11 52.84
N LEU A 111 -7.16 -5.20 52.28
CA LEU A 111 -7.79 -6.28 53.05
C LEU A 111 -6.81 -6.99 53.98
N LEU A 112 -5.58 -7.25 53.52
CA LEU A 112 -4.53 -7.85 54.35
C LEU A 112 -4.13 -6.95 55.53
N LEU A 113 -4.01 -5.64 55.29
CA LEU A 113 -3.71 -4.67 56.36
C LEU A 113 -4.86 -4.54 57.35
N TRP A 114 -6.11 -4.55 56.89
CA TRP A 114 -7.27 -4.51 57.76
C TRP A 114 -7.34 -5.76 58.64
N LYS A 115 -7.16 -6.97 58.08
CA LYS A 115 -7.17 -8.22 58.85
C LYS A 115 -6.08 -8.28 59.93
N ARG A 116 -4.98 -7.56 59.75
CA ARG A 116 -3.86 -7.52 60.71
C ARG A 116 -4.11 -6.57 61.89
N LYS A 117 -5.09 -5.68 61.76
CA LYS A 117 -5.55 -4.78 62.83
C LYS A 117 -6.60 -5.47 63.69
#